data_AF-A0A662EC87-F1
#
_entry.id   AF-A0A662EC87-F1
#
_cell.length_a   1.000
_cell.length_b   1.000
_cell.length_c   1.000
_cell.angle_alpha   90.00
_cell.angle_beta   90.00
_cell.angle_gamma   90.00
#
_symmetry.space_group_name_H-M   'P 1'
#
loop_
_entity.id
_entity.type
_entity.pdbx_description
1 polymer ?
#
loop_
_entity_poly.entity_id
_entity_poly.type
_entity_poly.pdbx_seq_one_letter_code
_entity_poly.pdbx_strand_id
1 'polypeptide(L)'
;MPAVPLARFLLLLLYATYLAYAGLFFLLVPWTEIWTILVMRLPLPIAAVLGHSSVKGMLSAFGLFHFILAAIEGTTGLRPNAQR
;
A
#
# COMPACT_ATOMS: atom_id res chain seq x y z
N MET A 1 -17.71 -12.89 -23.07
CA MET A 1 -17.26 -12.03 -21.94
C MET A 1 -17.45 -10.59 -22.38
N PRO A 2 -18.19 -9.74 -21.65
CA PRO A 2 -18.31 -8.34 -22.00
C PRO A 2 -16.92 -7.69 -21.98
N ALA A 3 -16.56 -6.96 -23.05
CA ALA A 3 -15.26 -6.31 -23.15
C ALA A 3 -15.16 -5.22 -22.08
N VAL A 4 -14.20 -5.36 -21.16
CA VAL A 4 -13.86 -4.26 -20.25
C VAL A 4 -13.17 -3.19 -21.09
N PRO A 5 -13.60 -1.92 -21.03
CA PRO A 5 -12.92 -0.84 -21.74
C PRO A 5 -11.44 -0.83 -21.37
N LEU A 6 -10.53 -0.77 -22.35
CA LEU A 6 -9.09 -0.79 -22.12
C LEU A 6 -8.66 0.23 -21.06
N ALA A 7 -9.24 1.43 -21.10
CA ALA A 7 -9.00 2.48 -20.12
C ALA A 7 -9.34 2.03 -18.67
N ARG A 8 -10.47 1.34 -18.46
CA ARG A 8 -10.87 0.83 -17.14
C ARG A 8 -9.91 -0.27 -16.68
N PHE A 9 -9.50 -1.16 -17.58
CA PHE A 9 -8.53 -2.21 -17.25
C PHE A 9 -7.18 -1.60 -16.83
N LEU A 10 -6.66 -0.63 -17.60
CA LEU A 10 -5.40 0.05 -17.29
C LEU A 10 -5.46 0.82 -15.96
N LEU A 11 -6.58 1.48 -15.66
CA LEU A 11 -6.76 2.17 -14.38
C LEU A 11 -6.78 1.19 -13.20
N LEU A 12 -7.48 0.06 -13.32
CA LEU A 12 -7.50 -0.98 -12.29
C LEU A 12 -6.11 -1.58 -12.09
N LEU A 13 -5.37 -1.83 -13.18
CA LEU A 13 -4.01 -2.33 -13.11
C LEU A 13 -3.08 -1.32 -12.41
N LEU A 14 -3.11 -0.06 -12.83
CA LEU A 14 -2.32 1.02 -12.21
C LEU A 14 -2.63 1.14 -10.71
N TYR A 15 -3.91 1.11 -10.35
CA TYR A 15 -4.35 1.21 -8.97
C TYR A 15 -3.91 0.00 -8.12
N ALA A 16 -4.07 -1.22 -8.64
CA ALA A 16 -3.61 -2.43 -7.97
C ALA A 16 -2.08 -2.43 -7.79
N THR A 17 -1.33 -2.02 -8.81
CA THR A 17 0.12 -1.87 -8.75
C THR A 17 0.54 -0.82 -7.71
N TYR A 18 -0.14 0.33 -7.68
CA TYR A 18 0.07 1.35 -6.65
C TYR A 18 -0.13 0.79 -5.24
N LEU A 19 -1.26 0.10 -5.00
CA LEU A 19 -1.55 -0.50 -3.70
C LEU A 19 -0.49 -1.53 -3.31
N ALA A 20 -0.02 -2.35 -4.25
CA ALA A 20 1.01 -3.33 -3.98
C ALA A 20 2.35 -2.68 -3.60
N TYR A 21 2.81 -1.66 -4.34
CA TYR A 21 4.06 -0.97 -4.04
C TYR A 21 3.98 -0.16 -2.73
N ALA A 22 2.88 0.56 -2.50
CA ALA A 22 2.65 1.27 -1.25
C ALA A 22 2.59 0.29 -0.06
N GLY A 23 1.88 -0.83 -0.23
CA GLY A 23 1.79 -1.90 0.75
C GLY A 23 3.17 -2.47 1.11
N LEU A 24 3.98 -2.81 0.10
CA LEU A 24 5.35 -3.32 0.31
C LEU A 24 6.23 -2.29 1.02
N PHE A 25 6.14 -1.02 0.60
CA PHE A 25 6.90 0.06 1.21
C PHE A 25 6.59 0.17 2.71
N PHE A 26 5.32 0.34 3.07
CA PHE A 26 4.91 0.51 4.47
C PHE A 26 5.09 -0.77 5.30
N LEU A 27 4.96 -1.94 4.69
CA LEU A 27 5.15 -3.21 5.38
C LEU A 27 6.63 -3.43 5.75
N LEU A 28 7.54 -3.21 4.80
CA LEU A 28 8.94 -3.62 4.93
C LEU A 28 9.87 -2.49 5.38
N VAL A 29 9.77 -1.31 4.76
CA VAL A 29 10.77 -0.24 4.92
C VAL A 29 11.00 0.15 6.39
N PRO A 30 9.98 0.28 7.26
CA PRO A 30 10.18 0.62 8.68
C PRO A 30 11.14 -0.31 9.45
N TRP A 31 11.31 -1.55 8.98
CA TRP A 31 12.15 -2.58 9.59
C TRP A 31 13.53 -2.70 8.97
N THR A 32 13.85 -1.85 8.00
CA THR A 32 15.16 -1.84 7.33
C THR A 32 16.12 -0.84 7.95
N GLU A 33 17.43 -1.05 7.75
CA GLU A 33 18.46 -0.09 8.14
C GLU A 33 18.32 1.26 7.40
N ILE A 34 17.79 1.25 6.19
CA ILE A 34 17.52 2.48 5.41
C ILE A 34 16.57 3.39 6.16
N TRP A 35 15.53 2.84 6.79
CA TRP A 35 14.61 3.60 7.63
C TRP A 35 15.31 4.17 8.86
N THR A 36 16.14 3.39 9.54
CA THR A 36 16.93 3.86 10.68
C THR A 36 17.81 5.05 10.28
N ILE A 37 18.52 4.95 9.17
CA ILE A 37 19.37 6.03 8.63
C ILE A 37 18.53 7.27 8.28
N LEU A 38 17.36 7.09 7.65
CA LEU A 38 16.45 8.18 7.31
C LEU A 38 15.93 8.89 8.57
N VAL A 39 15.46 8.12 9.56
CA VAL A 39 14.89 8.63 10.80
C VAL A 39 15.94 9.39 11.62
N MET A 40 17.20 8.94 11.63
CA MET A 40 18.30 9.65 12.28
C MET A 40 18.64 11.01 11.66
N ARG A 41 18.23 11.26 10.41
CA ARG A 41 18.42 12.57 9.76
C ARG A 41 17.30 13.57 10.07
N LEU A 42 16.23 13.13 10.75
CA LEU A 42 15.09 13.97 11.11
C LEU A 42 15.32 14.67 12.46
N PRO A 43 14.61 15.78 12.73
CA PRO A 43 14.57 16.39 14.06
C PRO A 43 14.23 15.38 15.14
N LEU A 44 14.91 15.47 16.28
CA LEU A 44 14.76 14.61 17.47
C LEU A 44 13.31 14.19 17.82
N PRO A 45 12.32 15.10 17.89
CA PRO A 45 10.95 14.70 18.24
C PRO A 45 10.32 13.77 17.19
N ILE A 46 10.55 14.03 15.91
CA ILE A 46 10.03 13.20 14.82
C ILE A 46 10.76 11.85 14.80
N ALA A 47 12.07 11.88 15.02
CA ALA A 47 12.89 10.69 15.06
C ALA A 47 12.47 9.75 16.21
N ALA A 48 12.16 10.31 17.38
CA ALA A 48 11.69 9.55 18.54
C ALA A 48 10.38 8.80 18.25
N VAL A 49 9.44 9.46 17.56
CA VAL A 49 8.15 8.84 17.18
C VAL A 49 8.35 7.76 16.11
N LEU A 50 9.02 8.08 15.00
CA LEU A 50 9.19 7.15 13.87
C LEU A 50 10.17 6.00 14.17
N GLY A 51 11.04 6.16 15.17
CA GLY A 51 11.91 5.11 15.66
C GLY A 51 11.21 4.12 16.58
N HIS A 52 10.05 4.47 17.16
CA HIS A 52 9.34 3.64 18.11
C HIS A 52 8.74 2.37 17.46
N SER A 53 8.99 1.20 18.05
CA SER A 53 8.56 -0.09 17.48
C SER A 53 7.05 -0.18 17.26
N SER A 54 6.23 0.41 18.14
CA SER A 54 4.77 0.45 17.94
C SER A 54 4.37 1.26 16.71
N VAL A 55 5.06 2.37 16.42
CA VAL A 55 4.78 3.21 15.25
C VAL A 55 5.19 2.48 13.98
N LYS A 56 6.34 1.80 13.98
CA LYS A 56 6.75 0.91 12.88
C LYS A 56 5.72 -0.19 12.63
N GLY A 57 5.21 -0.82 13.71
CA GLY A 57 4.13 -1.79 13.64
C GLY A 57 2.83 -1.22 13.04
N MET A 58 2.43 -0.01 13.43
CA MET A 58 1.26 0.68 12.85
C MET A 58 1.45 0.96 11.36
N LEU A 59 2.64 1.42 10.95
CA LEU A 59 2.97 1.61 9.53
C LEU A 59 2.89 0.28 8.77
N SER A 60 3.39 -0.82 9.34
CA SER A 60 3.29 -2.13 8.73
C SER A 60 1.85 -2.65 8.63
N ALA A 61 1.01 -2.40 9.65
CA ALA A 61 -0.42 -2.72 9.59
C ALA A 61 -1.13 -1.92 8.49
N PHE A 62 -0.76 -0.66 8.30
CA PHE A 62 -1.24 0.16 7.18
C PHE A 62 -0.76 -0.39 5.82
N GLY A 63 0.47 -0.90 5.73
CA GLY A 63 0.96 -1.62 4.56
C GLY A 63 0.15 -2.88 4.27
N LEU A 64 -0.17 -3.67 5.29
CA LEU A 64 -1.04 -4.85 5.17
C LEU A 64 -2.44 -4.48 4.65
N PHE A 65 -3.00 -3.38 5.14
CA PHE A 65 -4.29 -2.87 4.70
C PHE A 65 -4.33 -2.57 3.20
N HIS A 66 -3.23 -2.08 2.60
CA HIS A 66 -3.16 -1.87 1.15
C HIS A 66 -3.27 -3.17 0.36
N PHE A 67 -2.67 -4.27 0.83
CA PHE A 67 -2.81 -5.57 0.17
C PHE A 67 -4.24 -6.12 0.29
N ILE A 68 -4.89 -5.92 1.44
CA ILE A 68 -6.30 -6.30 1.63
C ILE A 68 -7.17 -5.54 0.62
N LEU A 69 -6.97 -4.23 0.48
CA LEU A 69 -7.69 -3.43 -0.51
C LEU A 69 -7.40 -3.89 -1.94
N ALA A 70 -6.14 -4.17 -2.29
CA ALA A 70 -5.78 -4.65 -3.62
C ALA A 70 -6.46 -5.98 -3.96
N ALA A 71 -6.57 -6.89 -2.99
CA ALA A 71 -7.26 -8.17 -3.15
C ALA A 71 -8.78 -7.99 -3.34
N ILE A 72 -9.40 -7.09 -2.56
CA ILE A 72 -10.82 -6.76 -2.70
C ILE A 72 -11.10 -6.13 -4.06
N GLU A 73 -10.27 -5.18 -4.48
CA GLU A 73 -10.46 -4.47 -5.74
C GLU A 73 -10.15 -5.34 -6.96
N GLY A 74 -9.16 -6.24 -6.86
CA GLY A 74 -8.90 -7.23 -7.91
C GLY A 74 -10.06 -8.22 -8.09
N THR A 75 -10.75 -8.58 -7.01
CA THR A 75 -11.90 -9.50 -7.07
C THR A 75 -13.21 -8.80 -7.45
N THR A 76 -13.39 -7.54 -7.06
CA THR A 76 -14.64 -6.80 -7.25
C THR A 76 -14.62 -5.92 -8.50
N GLY A 77 -13.50 -5.25 -8.78
CA GLY A 77 -13.35 -4.32 -9.90
C GLY A 77 -13.38 -4.97 -11.29
N LEU A 78 -13.02 -6.25 -11.37
CA LEU A 78 -13.09 -7.07 -12.58
C LEU A 78 -14.45 -7.74 -12.79
N ARG A 79 -15.38 -7.68 -11.84
CA ARG A 79 -16.75 -8.15 -12.09
C ARG A 79 -17.38 -7.24 -13.15
N PRO A 80 -17.80 -7.79 -14.30
CA PRO A 80 -18.65 -7.04 -15.21
C PRO A 80 -19.89 -6.63 -14.45
N ASN A 81 -20.31 -5.38 -14.64
CA ASN A 81 -21.55 -4.87 -14.07
C ASN A 81 -22.73 -5.57 -14.78
N ALA A 82 -22.96 -6.84 -14.45
CA ALA A 82 -24.17 -7.54 -14.81
C ALA A 82 -25.25 -7.00 -13.88
N GLN A 83 -26.19 -6.23 -14.45
CA GLN A 83 -27.32 -5.58 -13.79
C GLN A 83 -27.07 -4.15 -13.28
N ARG A 84 -27.14 -3.19 -14.20
CA ARG A 84 -28.05 -2.05 -14.09
C ARG A 84 -28.53 -1.65 -15.48
#